data_AF-A0A9W6L249-F1
#
_entry.id   AF-A0A9W6L249-F1
#
_cell.length_a   1.000
_cell.length_b   1.000
_cell.length_c   1.000
_cell.angle_alpha   90.00
_cell.angle_beta   90.00
_cell.angle_gamma   90.00
#
_symmetry.space_group_name_H-M   'P 1'
#
loop_
_entity.id
_entity.type
_entity.pdbx_description
1 polymer ?
#
loop_
_entity_poly.entity_id
_entity_poly.type
_entity_poly.pdbx_seq_one_letter_code
_entity_poly.pdbx_strand_id
1 'polypeptide(L)'
;MATPTSSSGTDVPPVLPSIPLSKEPAPGSGDQSIGALVRDVTTHVSTLIRSEVELAKAEVTTEVKKGVQGSVFFIVALVIALFSLFFFFFAIGELLSIWLNRAAAFGIVFGIMIIAAGVAALIGYLRVKKIRKPERTISSLKETAEVLQHRGKAQSNGTPQLDGTAR
;
A
#
# COMPACT_ATOMS: atom_id res chain seq x y z
N MET A 1 -54.78 -58.51 34.06
CA MET A 1 -56.09 -58.36 34.72
C MET A 1 -56.56 -56.93 34.48
N ALA A 2 -57.76 -56.80 33.91
CA ALA A 2 -58.68 -55.64 33.83
C ALA A 2 -58.19 -54.23 33.39
N THR A 3 -58.46 -53.90 32.12
CA THR A 3 -59.39 -52.85 31.58
C THR A 3 -59.45 -51.40 32.14
N PRO A 4 -60.11 -50.43 31.44
CA PRO A 4 -59.55 -49.14 30.98
C PRO A 4 -60.15 -47.92 31.72
N THR A 5 -59.73 -46.68 31.42
CA THR A 5 -60.64 -45.51 31.50
C THR A 5 -60.15 -44.32 30.65
N SER A 6 -61.05 -43.77 29.84
CA SER A 6 -60.99 -42.44 29.22
C SER A 6 -61.54 -41.36 30.16
N SER A 7 -60.96 -40.16 30.16
CA SER A 7 -61.65 -38.92 30.59
C SER A 7 -61.11 -37.74 29.77
N SER A 8 -61.86 -37.15 28.84
CA SER A 8 -62.82 -36.05 29.06
C SER A 8 -62.20 -34.85 29.78
N GLY A 9 -61.99 -33.75 29.06
CA GLY A 9 -61.73 -32.45 29.69
C GLY A 9 -61.12 -31.38 28.79
N THR A 10 -61.99 -30.53 28.24
CA THR A 10 -61.84 -29.06 28.09
C THR A 10 -60.84 -28.45 27.10
N ASP A 11 -61.44 -27.71 26.16
CA ASP A 11 -60.89 -26.62 25.35
C ASP A 11 -59.93 -25.67 26.09
N VAL A 12 -58.76 -25.44 25.49
CA VAL A 12 -58.08 -24.13 25.48
C VAL A 12 -57.29 -24.05 24.16
N PRO A 13 -57.59 -23.13 23.21
CA PRO A 13 -56.71 -22.92 22.07
C PRO A 13 -55.36 -22.37 22.56
N PRO A 14 -54.24 -22.67 21.88
CA PRO A 14 -52.94 -22.18 22.29
C PRO A 14 -52.96 -20.64 22.32
N VAL A 15 -52.74 -20.07 23.50
CA VAL A 15 -52.51 -18.63 23.66
C VAL A 15 -51.26 -18.31 22.87
N LEU A 16 -51.44 -17.75 21.67
CA LEU A 16 -50.34 -17.22 20.89
C LEU A 16 -49.71 -16.08 21.71
N PRO A 17 -48.39 -16.05 21.87
CA PRO A 17 -47.72 -14.90 22.48
C PRO A 17 -48.06 -13.67 21.63
N SER A 18 -48.96 -12.82 22.14
CA SER A 18 -49.25 -11.54 21.53
C SER A 18 -48.00 -10.69 21.69
N ILE A 19 -47.32 -10.47 20.58
CA ILE A 19 -46.21 -9.51 20.51
C ILE A 19 -46.77 -8.19 21.05
N PRO A 20 -46.18 -7.60 22.11
CA PRO A 20 -46.59 -6.28 22.55
C PRO A 20 -46.28 -5.33 21.40
N LEU A 21 -47.33 -4.83 20.74
CA LEU A 21 -47.25 -3.69 19.82
C LEU A 21 -46.94 -2.45 20.65
N SER A 22 -45.69 -2.37 21.11
CA SER A 22 -45.07 -1.12 21.48
C SER A 22 -45.12 -0.27 20.23
N LYS A 23 -45.76 0.90 20.32
CA LYS A 23 -45.79 1.85 19.22
C LYS A 23 -44.34 2.15 18.86
N GLU A 24 -43.84 1.54 17.78
CA GLU A 24 -42.61 1.96 17.12
C GLU A 24 -42.75 3.48 17.00
N PRO A 25 -41.86 4.30 17.56
CA PRO A 25 -41.88 5.72 17.28
C PRO A 25 -41.73 5.82 15.77
N ALA A 26 -42.83 6.07 15.05
CA ALA A 26 -42.76 6.42 13.65
C ALA A 26 -41.74 7.57 13.59
N PRO A 27 -40.58 7.40 12.93
CA PRO A 27 -39.66 8.51 12.80
C PRO A 27 -40.46 9.61 12.13
N GLY A 28 -40.62 10.74 12.83
CA GLY A 28 -41.50 11.82 12.43
C GLY A 28 -41.27 12.14 10.97
N SER A 29 -42.27 11.85 10.14
CA SER A 29 -42.36 12.30 8.77
C SER A 29 -42.70 13.79 8.80
N GLY A 30 -41.66 14.62 8.88
CA GLY A 30 -41.76 16.06 8.81
C GLY A 30 -40.38 16.71 8.88
N ASP A 31 -39.82 17.04 7.72
CA ASP A 31 -38.61 17.82 7.51
C ASP A 31 -37.28 17.25 8.05
N GLN A 32 -36.85 16.10 7.51
CA GLN A 32 -35.40 15.99 7.28
C GLN A 32 -35.04 17.09 6.27
N SER A 33 -34.50 18.20 6.79
CA SER A 33 -34.05 19.30 5.93
C SER A 33 -33.14 18.74 4.83
N ILE A 34 -33.20 19.33 3.63
CA ILE A 34 -32.30 18.96 2.52
C ILE A 34 -30.83 18.92 2.98
N GLY A 35 -30.46 19.77 3.95
CA GLY A 35 -29.14 19.78 4.59
C GLY A 35 -28.82 18.52 5.41
N ALA A 36 -29.81 17.93 6.10
CA ALA A 36 -29.64 16.67 6.83
C ALA A 36 -29.41 15.49 5.88
N LEU A 37 -30.16 15.43 4.76
CA LEU A 37 -30.00 14.39 3.73
C LEU A 37 -28.62 14.47 3.05
N VAL A 38 -28.19 15.67 2.67
CA VAL A 38 -26.86 15.89 2.07
C VAL A 38 -25.75 15.51 3.05
N ARG A 39 -25.91 15.84 4.34
CA ARG A 39 -24.96 15.46 5.39
C ARG A 39 -24.84 13.95 5.54
N ASP A 40 -25.96 13.23 5.52
CA ASP A 40 -25.98 11.76 5.66
C ASP A 40 -25.35 11.08 4.43
N VAL A 41 -25.72 11.51 3.22
CA VAL A 41 -25.13 10.99 1.98
C VAL A 41 -23.62 11.26 1.95
N THR A 42 -23.18 12.46 2.33
CA THR A 42 -21.75 12.80 2.40
C THR A 42 -21.02 11.93 3.43
N THR A 43 -21.66 11.62 4.55
CA THR A 43 -21.11 10.76 5.60
C THR A 43 -20.97 9.31 5.14
N HIS A 44 -21.97 8.78 4.41
CA HIS A 44 -21.90 7.44 3.83
C HIS A 44 -20.85 7.33 2.73
N VAL A 45 -20.78 8.31 1.84
CA VAL A 45 -19.74 8.37 0.80
C VAL A 45 -18.35 8.46 1.42
N SER A 46 -18.17 9.27 2.47
CA SER A 46 -16.90 9.37 3.21
C SER A 46 -16.51 8.04 3.84
N THR A 47 -17.48 7.31 4.39
CA THR A 47 -17.27 5.97 4.96
C THR A 47 -16.86 4.96 3.88
N LEU A 48 -17.51 4.98 2.72
CA LEU A 48 -17.19 4.10 1.57
C LEU A 48 -15.78 4.35 1.02
N ILE A 49 -15.42 5.62 0.83
CA ILE A 49 -14.07 5.99 0.37
C ILE A 49 -13.04 5.54 1.41
N ARG A 50 -13.34 5.76 2.70
CA ARG A 50 -12.45 5.34 3.78
C ARG A 50 -12.27 3.82 3.79
N SER A 51 -13.32 3.04 3.61
CA SER A 51 -13.22 1.58 3.56
C SER A 51 -12.44 1.09 2.34
N GLU A 52 -12.62 1.72 1.18
CA GLU A 52 -11.87 1.36 -0.04
C GLU A 52 -10.37 1.62 0.15
N VAL A 53 -10.03 2.76 0.77
CA VAL A 53 -8.64 3.11 1.10
C VAL A 53 -8.07 2.17 2.15
N GLU A 54 -8.84 1.79 3.16
CA GLU A 54 -8.39 0.84 4.19
C GLU A 54 -8.15 -0.55 3.62
N LEU A 55 -9.01 -1.01 2.71
CA LEU A 55 -8.83 -2.26 1.98
C LEU A 55 -7.58 -2.22 1.10
N ALA A 56 -7.45 -1.19 0.25
CA ALA A 56 -6.28 -1.01 -0.61
C ALA A 56 -4.99 -0.91 0.20
N LYS A 57 -5.02 -0.20 1.34
CA LYS A 57 -3.89 -0.13 2.27
C LYS A 57 -3.56 -1.51 2.85
N ALA A 58 -4.56 -2.30 3.24
CA ALA A 58 -4.35 -3.64 3.78
C ALA A 58 -3.76 -4.60 2.73
N GLU A 59 -4.22 -4.53 1.49
CA GLU A 59 -3.70 -5.32 0.37
C GLU A 59 -2.24 -4.95 0.06
N VAL A 60 -1.95 -3.67 -0.17
CA VAL A 60 -0.59 -3.19 -0.41
C VAL A 60 0.34 -3.52 0.76
N THR A 61 -0.11 -3.35 2.01
CA THR A 61 0.71 -3.69 3.19
C THR A 61 1.00 -5.19 3.26
N THR A 62 0.02 -6.03 2.89
CA THR A 62 0.18 -7.48 2.84
C THR A 62 1.17 -7.90 1.76
N GLU A 63 1.09 -7.30 0.57
CA GLU A 63 2.04 -7.54 -0.53
C GLU A 63 3.45 -7.10 -0.15
N VAL A 64 3.61 -5.91 0.43
CA VAL A 64 4.90 -5.41 0.92
C VAL A 64 5.47 -6.35 1.97
N LYS A 65 4.65 -6.81 2.93
CA LYS A 65 5.09 -7.75 3.96
C LYS A 65 5.57 -9.08 3.37
N LYS A 66 4.84 -9.63 2.38
CA LYS A 66 5.27 -10.84 1.65
C LYS A 66 6.58 -10.60 0.91
N GLY A 67 6.74 -9.45 0.25
CA GLY A 67 7.97 -9.06 -0.44
C GLY A 67 9.17 -8.96 0.52
N VAL A 68 8.98 -8.30 1.67
CA VAL A 68 9.99 -8.20 2.73
C VAL A 68 10.36 -9.58 3.27
N GLN A 69 9.38 -10.42 3.58
CA GLN A 69 9.63 -11.77 4.06
C GLN A 69 10.40 -12.62 3.03
N GLY A 70 10.06 -12.49 1.74
CA GLY A 70 10.79 -13.15 0.64
C GLY A 70 12.22 -12.62 0.48
N SER A 71 12.45 -11.32 0.74
CA SER A 71 13.78 -10.70 0.63
C SER A 71 14.80 -11.26 1.61
N VAL A 72 14.37 -11.83 2.74
CA VAL A 72 15.26 -12.45 3.74
C VAL A 72 16.10 -13.56 3.11
N PHE A 73 15.47 -14.44 2.32
CA PHE A 73 16.20 -15.52 1.63
C PHE A 73 17.16 -14.98 0.58
N PHE A 74 16.80 -13.90 -0.12
CA PHE A 74 17.70 -13.24 -1.05
C PHE A 74 18.92 -12.64 -0.34
N ILE A 75 18.74 -12.01 0.82
CA ILE A 75 19.85 -11.49 1.62
C ILE A 75 20.77 -12.64 2.04
N VAL A 76 20.21 -13.74 2.57
CA VAL A 76 20.99 -14.94 2.94
C VAL A 76 21.73 -15.51 1.74
N ALA A 77 21.06 -15.66 0.60
CA ALA A 77 21.68 -16.16 -0.63
C ALA A 77 22.80 -15.23 -1.13
N LEU A 78 22.61 -13.91 -1.11
CA LEU A 78 23.62 -12.93 -1.50
C LEU A 78 24.84 -12.96 -0.56
N VAL A 79 24.63 -13.11 0.75
CA VAL A 79 25.71 -13.26 1.72
C VAL A 79 26.49 -14.55 1.45
N ILE A 80 25.80 -15.68 1.27
CA ILE A 80 26.46 -16.95 0.93
C ILE A 80 27.24 -16.82 -0.37
N ALA A 81 26.66 -16.24 -1.42
CA ALA A 81 27.33 -16.03 -2.70
C ALA A 81 28.56 -15.12 -2.57
N LEU A 82 28.46 -14.06 -1.78
CA LEU A 82 29.58 -13.13 -1.53
C LEU A 82 30.75 -13.83 -0.84
N PHE A 83 30.50 -14.58 0.24
CA PHE A 83 31.55 -15.35 0.92
C PHE A 83 32.08 -16.49 0.03
N SER A 84 31.21 -17.15 -0.74
CA SER A 84 31.61 -18.21 -1.67
C SER A 84 32.54 -17.71 -2.76
N LEU A 85 32.35 -16.48 -3.27
CA LEU A 85 33.24 -15.87 -4.25
C LEU A 85 34.68 -15.77 -3.73
N PHE A 86 34.87 -15.38 -2.46
CA PHE A 86 36.20 -15.35 -1.86
C PHE A 86 36.87 -16.73 -1.89
N PHE A 87 36.16 -17.77 -1.44
CA PHE A 87 36.67 -19.15 -1.48
C PHE A 87 36.88 -19.66 -2.91
N PHE A 88 36.03 -19.28 -3.84
CA PHE A 88 36.14 -19.64 -5.26
C PHE A 88 37.44 -19.09 -5.87
N PHE A 89 37.73 -17.80 -5.68
CA PHE A 89 39.00 -17.22 -6.16
C PHE A 89 40.21 -17.79 -5.43
N PHE A 90 40.10 -18.05 -4.13
CA PHE A 90 41.14 -18.73 -3.38
C PHE A 90 41.42 -20.13 -3.94
N ALA A 91 40.37 -20.91 -4.23
CA ALA A 91 40.48 -22.24 -4.82
C ALA A 91 41.12 -22.19 -6.21
N ILE A 92 40.78 -21.20 -7.05
CA ILE A 92 41.46 -20.98 -8.33
C ILE A 92 42.95 -20.67 -8.12
N GLY A 93 43.27 -19.81 -7.16
CA GLY A 93 44.67 -19.47 -6.84
C GLY A 93 45.47 -20.69 -6.42
N GLU A 94 44.90 -21.53 -5.55
CA GLU A 94 45.54 -22.77 -5.11
C GLU A 94 45.63 -23.80 -6.25
N LEU A 95 44.60 -23.92 -7.09
CA LEU A 95 44.62 -24.77 -8.28
C LEU A 95 45.75 -24.35 -9.23
N LEU A 96 45.88 -23.05 -9.55
CA LEU A 96 46.97 -22.55 -10.39
C LEU A 96 48.35 -22.77 -9.75
N SER A 97 48.44 -22.76 -8.42
CA SER A 97 49.70 -22.99 -7.70
C SER A 97 50.25 -24.41 -7.85
N ILE A 98 49.47 -25.35 -8.40
CA ILE A 98 49.97 -26.70 -8.75
C ILE A 98 51.01 -26.63 -9.88
N TRP A 99 50.84 -25.70 -10.83
CA TRP A 99 51.73 -25.57 -12.00
C TRP A 99 52.63 -24.33 -11.94
N LEU A 100 52.29 -23.33 -11.12
CA LEU A 100 53.01 -22.06 -11.01
C LEU A 100 53.53 -21.83 -9.59
N ASN A 101 54.54 -20.96 -9.47
CA ASN A 101 54.87 -20.30 -8.21
C ASN A 101 53.59 -19.71 -7.57
N ARG A 102 53.44 -19.90 -6.25
CA ARG A 102 52.24 -19.45 -5.51
C ARG A 102 51.95 -17.95 -5.65
N ALA A 103 52.98 -17.10 -5.55
CA ALA A 103 52.83 -15.66 -5.75
C ALA A 103 52.37 -15.31 -7.18
N ALA A 104 52.89 -15.98 -8.20
CA ALA A 104 52.46 -15.79 -9.59
C ALA A 104 51.00 -16.24 -9.79
N ALA A 105 50.59 -17.37 -9.21
CA ALA A 105 49.22 -17.87 -9.28
C ALA A 105 48.21 -16.88 -8.66
N PHE A 106 48.45 -16.43 -7.43
CA PHE A 106 47.59 -15.44 -6.79
C PHE A 106 47.65 -14.07 -7.48
N GLY A 107 48.80 -13.69 -8.07
CA GLY A 107 48.92 -12.48 -8.89
C GLY A 107 48.03 -12.51 -10.13
N ILE A 108 47.94 -13.65 -10.83
CA ILE A 108 47.04 -13.83 -11.97
C ILE A 108 45.57 -13.72 -11.52
N VAL A 109 45.19 -14.40 -10.44
CA VAL A 109 43.82 -14.34 -9.90
C VAL A 109 43.46 -12.91 -9.51
N PHE A 110 44.38 -12.18 -8.87
CA PHE A 110 44.20 -10.77 -8.53
C PHE A 110 43.97 -9.91 -9.79
N GLY A 111 44.77 -10.11 -10.84
CA GLY A 111 44.58 -9.43 -12.12
C GLY A 111 43.20 -9.69 -12.72
N ILE A 112 42.73 -10.94 -12.69
CA ILE A 112 41.38 -11.32 -13.14
C ILE A 112 40.31 -10.60 -12.31
N MET A 113 40.48 -10.51 -10.99
CA MET A 113 39.54 -9.79 -10.12
C MET A 113 39.47 -8.30 -10.42
N ILE A 114 40.60 -7.64 -10.70
CA ILE A 114 40.62 -6.23 -11.10
C ILE A 114 39.87 -6.02 -12.42
N ILE A 115 40.08 -6.89 -13.41
CA ILE A 115 39.38 -6.82 -14.70
C ILE A 115 37.87 -7.03 -14.50
N ALA A 116 37.49 -8.07 -13.74
CA ALA A 116 36.09 -8.35 -13.43
C ALA A 116 35.41 -7.18 -12.69
N ALA A 117 36.08 -6.61 -11.70
CA ALA A 117 35.60 -5.43 -10.97
C ALA A 117 35.45 -4.21 -11.89
N GLY A 118 36.42 -3.96 -12.78
CA GLY A 118 36.35 -2.90 -13.78
C GLY A 118 35.17 -3.05 -14.74
N VAL A 119 34.94 -4.26 -15.25
CA VAL A 119 33.78 -4.57 -16.12
C VAL A 119 32.46 -4.40 -15.36
N ALA A 120 32.36 -4.92 -14.14
CA ALA A 120 31.16 -4.79 -13.32
C ALA A 120 30.86 -3.31 -12.98
N ALA A 121 31.88 -2.54 -12.61
CA ALA A 121 31.77 -1.11 -12.35
C ALA A 121 31.35 -0.34 -13.60
N LEU A 122 31.90 -0.68 -14.77
CA LEU A 122 31.51 -0.06 -16.04
C LEU A 122 30.05 -0.36 -16.38
N ILE A 123 29.62 -1.62 -16.30
CA ILE A 123 28.23 -2.02 -16.55
C ILE A 123 27.30 -1.29 -15.57
N GLY A 124 27.65 -1.27 -14.29
CA GLY A 124 26.91 -0.56 -13.24
C GLY A 124 26.79 0.93 -13.55
N TYR A 125 27.89 1.58 -13.90
CA TYR A 125 27.91 2.99 -14.29
C TYR A 125 27.06 3.26 -15.53
N LEU A 126 27.14 2.42 -16.57
CA LEU A 126 26.32 2.55 -17.76
C LEU A 126 24.82 2.36 -17.46
N ARG A 127 24.48 1.46 -16.55
CA ARG A 127 23.09 1.22 -16.14
C ARG A 127 22.55 2.41 -15.35
N VAL A 128 23.30 2.93 -14.39
CA VAL A 128 22.94 4.12 -13.60
C VAL A 128 22.83 5.36 -14.51
N LYS A 129 23.77 5.55 -15.45
CA LYS A 129 23.74 6.65 -16.41
C LYS A 129 22.52 6.60 -17.35
N LYS A 130 21.99 5.41 -17.64
CA LYS A 130 20.77 5.23 -18.43
C LYS A 130 19.49 5.56 -17.66
N ILE A 131 19.54 5.65 -16.33
CA ILE A 131 18.40 6.11 -15.53
C ILE A 131 18.25 7.63 -15.77
N ARG A 132 17.43 7.99 -16.78
CA ARG A 132 17.04 9.39 -16.99
C ARG A 132 16.29 9.87 -15.75
N LYS A 133 16.59 11.10 -15.30
CA LYS A 133 15.78 11.77 -14.27
C LYS A 133 14.31 11.71 -14.71
N PRO A 134 13.34 11.50 -13.80
CA PRO A 134 11.92 11.47 -14.15
C PRO A 134 11.45 12.89 -14.52
N GLU A 135 11.84 13.36 -15.72
CA GLU A 135 11.59 14.70 -16.21
C GLU A 135 10.10 14.98 -16.32
N ARG A 136 9.29 13.97 -16.68
CA ARG A 136 7.83 14.05 -16.74
C ARG A 136 7.21 14.30 -15.37
N THR A 137 7.69 13.63 -14.33
CA THR A 137 7.21 13.83 -12.96
C THR A 137 7.61 15.22 -12.44
N ILE A 138 8.85 15.64 -12.72
CA ILE A 138 9.33 16.97 -12.32
C ILE A 138 8.57 18.08 -13.07
N SER A 139 8.28 17.91 -14.37
CA SER A 139 7.53 18.90 -15.15
C SER A 139 6.08 19.01 -14.67
N SER A 140 5.39 17.90 -14.44
CA SER A 140 3.99 17.93 -13.97
C SER A 140 3.88 18.56 -12.56
N LEU A 141 4.85 18.34 -11.68
CA LEU A 141 4.88 18.99 -10.37
C LEU A 141 5.15 20.50 -10.48
N LYS A 142 6.02 20.92 -11.40
CA LYS A 142 6.28 22.34 -11.67
C LYS A 142 5.05 23.04 -12.25
N GLU A 143 4.39 22.41 -13.21
CA GLU A 143 3.16 22.93 -13.83
C GLU A 143 2.04 23.05 -12.78
N THR A 144 1.88 22.03 -11.92
CA THR A 144 0.93 22.09 -10.80
C THR A 144 1.25 23.23 -9.83
N ALA A 145 2.54 23.43 -9.50
CA ALA A 145 2.96 24.52 -8.63
C ALA A 145 2.75 25.91 -9.27
N GLU A 146 3.01 26.05 -10.57
CA GLU A 146 2.75 27.29 -11.31
C GLU A 146 1.26 27.63 -11.33
N VAL A 147 0.38 26.66 -11.59
CA VAL A 147 -1.09 26.88 -11.57
C VAL A 147 -1.56 27.34 -10.18
N LEU A 148 -1.03 26.75 -9.12
CA LEU A 148 -1.36 27.14 -7.74
C LEU A 148 -0.85 28.56 -7.41
N GLN A 149 0.35 28.93 -7.88
CA GLN A 149 0.89 30.27 -7.69
C GLN A 149 0.10 31.35 -8.44
N HIS A 150 -0.33 31.06 -9.67
CA HIS A 150 -1.16 31.98 -10.45
C HIS A 150 -2.53 32.22 -9.80
N ARG A 151 -3.13 31.17 -9.19
CA ARG A 151 -4.37 31.29 -8.43
C ARG A 151 -4.23 32.15 -7.17
N GLY A 152 -3.12 32.00 -6.44
CA GLY A 152 -2.83 32.79 -5.25
C GLY A 152 -2.63 34.29 -5.52
N LYS A 153 -2.03 34.65 -6.67
CA LYS A 153 -1.85 36.06 -7.07
C LYS A 153 -3.16 36.71 -7.54
N ALA A 154 -4.00 35.98 -8.28
CA ALA A 154 -5.29 36.47 -8.74
C ALA A 154 -6.25 36.82 -7.58
N GLN A 155 -6.15 36.09 -6.45
CA GLN A 155 -6.98 36.35 -5.27
C GLN A 155 -6.52 37.58 -4.46
N SER A 156 -5.25 37.99 -4.57
CA SER A 156 -4.74 39.18 -3.85
C SER A 156 -5.04 40.52 -4.55
N ASN A 157 -5.27 40.51 -5.87
CA ASN A 157 -5.58 41.72 -6.66
C ASN A 157 -7.08 41.98 -6.85
N GLY A 158 -7.94 41.11 -6.31
CA GLY A 158 -9.38 41.15 -6.51
C GLY A 158 -10.16 41.65 -5.29
N THR A 159 -9.66 42.65 -4.53
CA THR A 159 -10.51 43.33 -3.54
C THR A 159 -11.61 44.08 -4.32
N PRO A 160 -12.88 43.66 -4.26
CA PRO A 160 -13.96 44.42 -4.88
C PRO A 160 -14.06 45.72 -4.10
N GLN A 161 -13.69 46.83 -4.73
CA GLN A 161 -13.93 48.15 -4.20
C GLN A 161 -15.46 48.35 -4.24
N LEU A 162 -16.11 48.06 -3.12
CA LEU A 162 -17.52 48.33 -2.90
C LEU A 162 -17.66 49.86 -2.77
N ASP A 163 -17.74 50.54 -3.90
CA ASP A 163 -18.03 51.96 -3.95
C ASP A 163 -19.51 52.18 -3.63
N GLY A 164 -19.76 52.53 -2.38
CA GLY A 164 -21.07 52.91 -1.89
C GLY A 164 -21.46 54.28 -2.42
N THR A 165 -22.13 54.30 -3.57
CA THR A 165 -22.90 55.47 -3.99
C THR A 165 -24.38 55.20 -3.70
N ALA A 166 -24.75 55.37 -2.44
CA ALA A 166 -26.12 55.64 -2.03
C ALA A 166 -26.23 57.15 -1.79
N ARG A 167 -26.86 57.87 -2.73
CA ARG A 167 -27.61 59.11 -2.54
C ARG A 167 -28.18 59.62 -3.86
#